data_AF-A3D6G2-F1
#
_entry.id   AF-A3D6G2-F1
#
_cell.length_a   1.000
_cell.length_b   1.000
_cell.length_c   1.000
_cell.angle_alpha   90.00
_cell.angle_beta   90.00
_cell.angle_gamma   90.00
#
_symmetry.space_group_name_H-M   'P 1'
#
loop_
_entity.id
_entity.type
_entity.pdbx_description
1 polymer ?
#
loop_
_entity_poly.entity_id
_entity_poly.type
_entity_poly.pdbx_seq_one_letter_code
_entity_poly.pdbx_strand_id
1 'polypeptide(L)'
;MSFPKYNRTNSQERLGVNAVAEAMAKIGQIWRETPMADVGIDGQIEYVSPEGFATGRMIAVQIKSGPSFFKESKGDWVFHPEEKHRFYWERFPLPVLIVIHNPDTNLSYWQDARQVLRVAKPSDAKGISIPKSNVLQTTSAQTLFEGFAVLDQEFMSVEEVLDYLIKTKSGNASFPVSYLNLFCSGLTNICRSLYFGMDVAMTVAEVELHNQNSPFGVGVGDSEHKFLFDYIKFIVHQRIADVDFSDCMIDWYDREMQPSFMAPLTSRGKELVRHIDELEGKLKSEGKIEDTGYLHAAQEGFVQLLFTPSEIQRIELTNKVQNEYLKNA
;
A
#
# COMPACT_ATOMS: atom_id res chain seq x y z
N MET A 1 18.09 45.07 -31.05
CA MET A 1 18.64 43.88 -30.37
C MET A 1 17.48 42.94 -30.06
N SER A 2 17.54 41.67 -30.47
CA SER A 2 16.52 40.67 -30.11
C SER A 2 17.10 39.73 -29.05
N PHE A 3 16.72 39.96 -27.79
CA PHE A 3 17.05 39.04 -26.70
C PHE A 3 16.14 37.80 -26.76
N PRO A 4 16.59 36.64 -26.24
CA PRO A 4 15.74 35.48 -26.07
C PRO A 4 14.48 35.82 -25.26
N LYS A 5 13.33 35.27 -25.68
CA LYS A 5 12.06 35.45 -24.96
C LYS A 5 11.98 34.47 -23.80
N TYR A 6 11.80 35.01 -22.59
CA TYR A 6 11.40 34.23 -21.43
C TYR A 6 9.87 34.27 -21.32
N ASN A 7 9.22 33.12 -21.50
CA ASN A 7 7.77 33.05 -21.52
C ASN A 7 7.20 33.13 -20.10
N ARG A 8 6.05 33.77 -19.94
CA ARG A 8 5.33 33.86 -18.65
C ARG A 8 4.98 32.48 -18.07
N THR A 9 4.80 31.48 -18.93
CA THR A 9 4.58 30.08 -18.57
C THR A 9 5.73 29.53 -17.71
N ASN A 10 6.98 29.88 -18.03
CA ASN A 10 8.15 29.43 -17.28
C ASN A 10 8.12 29.95 -15.83
N SER A 11 7.65 31.19 -15.62
CA SER A 11 7.45 31.73 -14.27
C SER A 11 6.35 30.99 -13.52
N GLN A 12 5.23 30.67 -14.18
CA GLN A 12 4.11 29.98 -13.55
C GLN A 12 4.51 28.57 -13.11
N GLU A 13 5.16 27.81 -13.99
CA GLU A 13 5.69 26.49 -13.66
C GLU A 13 6.63 26.55 -12.45
N ARG A 14 7.57 27.51 -12.44
CA ARG A 14 8.48 27.73 -11.31
C ARG A 14 7.77 28.07 -10.01
N LEU A 15 6.70 28.88 -10.04
CA LEU A 15 5.90 29.18 -8.86
C LEU A 15 5.23 27.93 -8.29
N GLY A 16 4.71 27.05 -9.16
CA GLY A 16 4.16 25.76 -8.74
C GLY A 16 5.19 24.87 -8.03
N VAL A 17 6.38 24.73 -8.61
CA VAL A 17 7.50 23.98 -8.01
C VAL A 17 7.88 24.55 -6.65
N ASN A 18 8.02 25.88 -6.55
CA ASN A 18 8.36 26.56 -5.30
C ASN A 18 7.29 26.35 -4.23
N ALA A 19 6.01 26.41 -4.60
CA ALA A 19 4.90 26.20 -3.66
C ALA A 19 4.88 24.78 -3.10
N VAL A 20 5.18 23.77 -3.93
CA VAL A 20 5.31 22.38 -3.47
C VAL A 20 6.53 22.22 -2.56
N ALA A 21 7.68 22.75 -2.96
CA ALA A 21 8.90 22.71 -2.14
C ALA A 21 8.70 23.35 -0.77
N GLU A 22 8.04 24.52 -0.72
CA GLU A 22 7.70 25.22 0.52
C GLU A 22 6.72 24.41 1.38
N ALA A 23 5.68 23.85 0.78
CA ALA A 23 4.72 23.02 1.50
C ALA A 23 5.41 21.81 2.16
N MET A 24 6.26 21.10 1.43
CA MET A 24 6.99 19.94 1.95
C MET A 24 7.98 20.32 3.06
N ALA A 25 8.70 21.43 2.90
CA ALA A 25 9.59 21.92 3.93
C ALA A 25 8.84 22.27 5.23
N LYS A 26 7.65 22.86 5.13
CA LYS A 26 6.81 23.21 6.31
C LYS A 26 6.33 21.97 7.09
N ILE A 27 6.06 20.85 6.41
CA ILE A 27 5.66 19.59 7.06
C ILE A 27 6.85 18.65 7.33
N GLY A 28 8.09 19.15 7.20
CA GLY A 28 9.31 18.43 7.55
C GLY A 28 9.70 17.31 6.59
N GLN A 29 9.17 17.31 5.36
CA GLN A 29 9.41 16.26 4.37
C GLN A 29 10.48 16.69 3.35
N ILE A 30 11.19 15.73 2.76
CA ILE A 30 12.26 16.02 1.81
C ILE A 30 11.68 16.16 0.41
N TRP A 31 11.89 17.31 -0.24
CA TRP A 31 11.59 17.55 -1.65
C TRP A 31 12.86 17.47 -2.51
N ARG A 32 12.78 16.78 -3.66
CA ARG A 32 13.83 16.75 -4.69
C ARG A 32 13.22 17.07 -6.05
N GLU A 33 13.59 18.22 -6.62
CA GLU A 33 13.21 18.60 -7.98
C GLU A 33 13.96 17.74 -9.01
N THR A 34 13.30 17.34 -10.10
CA THR A 34 13.93 16.65 -11.23
C THR A 34 14.58 17.69 -12.14
N PRO A 35 15.92 17.76 -12.24
CA PRO A 35 16.58 18.88 -12.91
C PRO A 35 16.65 18.78 -14.45
N MET A 36 16.42 17.60 -15.06
CA MET A 36 16.63 17.38 -16.49
C MET A 36 15.62 16.37 -17.09
N ALA A 37 15.10 16.67 -18.29
CA ALA A 37 14.22 15.81 -19.11
C ALA A 37 13.01 15.24 -18.35
N ASP A 38 12.05 16.10 -18.02
CA ASP A 38 10.80 15.73 -17.38
C ASP A 38 9.85 15.03 -18.38
N VAL A 39 9.87 13.70 -18.40
CA VAL A 39 8.86 12.91 -19.16
C VAL A 39 7.51 12.80 -18.42
N GLY A 40 7.23 13.74 -17.53
CA GLY A 40 5.98 13.81 -16.75
C GLY A 40 6.13 13.60 -15.24
N ILE A 41 7.31 13.86 -14.65
CA ILE A 41 7.56 13.89 -13.20
C ILE A 41 8.51 15.06 -12.90
N ASP A 42 8.04 16.03 -12.13
CA ASP A 42 8.76 17.27 -11.83
C ASP A 42 9.61 17.15 -10.57
N GLY A 43 9.33 16.15 -9.73
CA GLY A 43 10.15 15.87 -8.56
C GLY A 43 9.60 14.73 -7.71
N GLN A 44 10.20 14.57 -6.54
CA GLN A 44 9.93 13.50 -5.61
C GLN A 44 9.86 14.03 -4.18
N ILE A 45 8.95 13.46 -3.39
CA ILE A 45 8.83 13.72 -1.96
C ILE A 45 9.23 12.44 -1.23
N GLU A 46 10.10 12.54 -0.23
CA GLU A 46 10.45 11.42 0.64
C GLU A 46 9.92 11.63 2.05
N TYR A 47 9.33 10.57 2.61
CA TYR A 47 8.83 10.56 3.97
C TYR A 47 9.97 10.57 4.99
N VAL A 48 9.89 11.54 5.89
CA VAL A 48 10.69 11.66 7.11
C VAL A 48 9.80 11.30 8.29
N SER A 49 10.24 10.33 9.09
CA SER A 49 9.51 9.88 10.28
C SER A 49 9.45 10.97 11.37
N PRO A 50 8.57 10.85 12.38
CA PRO A 50 8.50 11.80 13.49
C PRO A 50 9.84 11.97 14.25
N GLU A 51 10.67 10.94 14.24
CA GLU A 51 12.00 10.93 14.86
C GLU A 51 13.08 11.57 13.97
N GLY A 52 12.73 12.00 12.76
CA GLY A 52 13.63 12.68 11.82
C GLY A 52 14.38 11.76 10.86
N PHE A 53 13.99 10.48 10.73
CA PHE A 53 14.65 9.54 9.83
C PHE A 53 14.07 9.61 8.42
N ALA A 54 14.93 9.83 7.43
CA ALA A 54 14.59 9.66 6.02
C ALA A 54 14.35 8.16 5.73
N THR A 55 13.13 7.81 5.35
CA THR A 55 12.74 6.38 5.29
C THR A 55 13.02 5.75 3.93
N GLY A 56 13.12 6.53 2.85
CA GLY A 56 13.12 6.03 1.48
C GLY A 56 11.73 5.70 0.91
N ARG A 57 10.64 5.94 1.65
CA ARG A 57 9.28 5.94 1.06
C ARG A 57 9.14 7.20 0.21
N MET A 58 9.05 7.02 -1.10
CA MET A 58 9.08 8.11 -2.06
C MET A 58 7.78 8.19 -2.86
N ILE A 59 7.31 9.41 -3.04
CA ILE A 59 6.18 9.77 -3.90
C ILE A 59 6.73 10.57 -5.07
N ALA A 60 6.38 10.19 -6.30
CA ALA A 60 6.67 11.00 -7.48
C ALA A 60 5.59 12.07 -7.64
N VAL A 61 5.97 13.24 -8.17
CA VAL A 61 5.07 14.40 -8.26
C VAL A 61 5.12 14.99 -9.65
N GLN A 62 3.96 15.18 -10.25
CA GLN A 62 3.75 16.09 -11.37
C GLN A 62 3.04 17.33 -10.86
N ILE A 63 3.52 18.50 -11.25
CA ILE A 63 2.98 19.81 -10.94
C ILE A 63 2.45 20.44 -12.23
N LYS A 64 1.26 21.05 -12.14
CA LYS A 64 0.67 21.87 -13.19
C LYS A 64 0.24 23.20 -12.59
N SER A 65 0.85 24.30 -13.02
CA SER A 65 0.55 25.62 -12.46
C SER A 65 -0.13 26.54 -13.46
N GLY A 66 -1.21 27.18 -13.02
CA GLY A 66 -1.93 28.17 -13.79
C GLY A 66 -3.45 27.97 -13.77
N PRO A 67 -4.22 29.03 -14.04
CA PRO A 67 -5.68 29.00 -13.92
C PRO A 67 -6.36 28.03 -14.90
N SER A 68 -5.71 27.67 -16.02
CA SER A 68 -6.25 26.75 -17.02
C SER A 68 -6.48 25.32 -16.50
N PHE A 69 -5.82 24.94 -15.40
CA PHE A 69 -5.96 23.63 -14.78
C PHE A 69 -7.12 23.55 -13.77
N PHE A 70 -7.74 24.69 -13.45
CA PHE A 70 -8.84 24.79 -12.49
C PHE A 70 -10.18 24.76 -13.21
N LYS A 71 -10.63 23.56 -13.56
CA LYS A 71 -11.98 23.30 -14.08
C LYS A 71 -12.78 22.60 -13.01
N GLU A 72 -13.97 23.11 -12.71
CA GLU A 72 -14.83 22.53 -11.68
C GLU A 72 -15.81 21.52 -12.28
N SER A 73 -15.97 20.38 -11.63
CA SER A 73 -17.03 19.41 -11.91
C SER A 73 -17.45 18.71 -10.63
N LYS A 74 -18.76 18.66 -10.38
CA LYS A 74 -19.36 17.94 -9.23
C LYS A 74 -18.73 18.30 -7.86
N GLY A 75 -18.28 19.54 -7.69
CA GLY A 75 -17.69 20.04 -6.44
C GLY A 75 -16.17 19.87 -6.33
N ASP A 76 -15.54 19.16 -7.28
CA ASP A 76 -14.09 18.94 -7.33
C ASP A 76 -13.43 19.72 -8.47
N TRP A 77 -12.10 19.79 -8.44
CA TRP A 77 -11.32 20.14 -9.62
C TRP A 77 -11.18 18.92 -10.53
N VAL A 78 -11.19 19.12 -11.85
CA VAL A 78 -10.98 18.05 -12.82
C VAL A 78 -9.80 18.37 -13.73
N PHE A 79 -8.81 17.49 -13.72
CA PHE A 79 -7.64 17.56 -14.57
C PHE A 79 -7.72 16.49 -15.66
N HIS A 80 -7.46 16.88 -16.92
CA HIS A 80 -7.48 15.97 -18.06
C HIS A 80 -6.06 15.77 -18.61
N PRO A 81 -5.34 14.73 -18.14
CA PRO A 81 -4.03 14.40 -18.70
C PRO A 81 -4.14 13.84 -20.12
N GLU A 82 -3.09 14.07 -20.92
CA GLU A 82 -2.89 13.35 -22.18
C GLU A 82 -2.74 11.83 -21.95
N GLU A 83 -3.11 11.03 -22.94
CA GLU A 83 -3.08 9.56 -22.88
C GLU A 83 -1.69 9.01 -22.48
N LYS A 84 -0.61 9.61 -23.02
CA LYS A 84 0.77 9.23 -22.69
C LYS A 84 1.09 9.36 -21.19
N HIS A 85 0.57 10.40 -20.54
CA HIS A 85 0.80 10.64 -19.11
C HIS A 85 -0.04 9.70 -18.25
N ARG A 86 -1.28 9.40 -18.68
CA ARG A 86 -2.08 8.35 -18.03
C ARG A 86 -1.35 7.01 -18.04
N PHE A 87 -0.89 6.59 -19.22
CA PHE A 87 -0.14 5.35 -19.38
C PHE A 87 1.12 5.31 -18.51
N TYR A 88 1.86 6.43 -18.47
CA TYR A 88 3.09 6.58 -17.72
C TYR A 88 2.87 6.55 -16.20
N TRP A 89 1.90 7.31 -15.67
CA TRP A 89 1.63 7.41 -14.24
C TRP A 89 1.00 6.13 -13.66
N GLU A 90 0.08 5.48 -14.38
CA GLU A 90 -0.55 4.22 -13.98
C GLU A 90 0.49 3.10 -13.72
N ARG A 91 1.53 3.06 -14.55
CA ARG A 91 2.61 2.06 -14.52
C ARG A 91 3.82 2.51 -13.71
N PHE A 92 3.81 3.72 -13.17
CA PHE A 92 4.93 4.22 -12.41
C PHE A 92 5.13 3.35 -11.14
N PRO A 93 6.38 2.99 -10.81
CA PRO A 93 6.65 2.07 -9.70
C PRO A 93 6.35 2.67 -8.32
N LEU A 94 6.33 4.01 -8.22
CA LEU A 94 5.98 4.75 -7.01
C LEU A 94 4.57 5.36 -7.14
N PRO A 95 3.89 5.70 -6.04
CA PRO A 95 2.75 6.62 -6.06
C PRO A 95 3.08 7.88 -6.85
N VAL A 96 2.09 8.39 -7.62
CA VAL A 96 2.26 9.60 -8.43
C VAL A 96 1.19 10.61 -8.06
N LEU A 97 1.60 11.71 -7.42
CA LEU A 97 0.71 12.82 -7.16
C LEU A 97 0.64 13.76 -8.36
N ILE A 98 -0.57 14.05 -8.79
CA ILE A 98 -0.83 15.24 -9.61
C ILE A 98 -1.15 16.40 -8.67
N VAL A 99 -0.38 17.48 -8.78
CA VAL A 99 -0.57 18.72 -8.02
C VAL A 99 -0.95 19.84 -8.99
N ILE A 100 -2.10 20.47 -8.78
CA ILE A 100 -2.48 21.68 -9.50
C ILE A 100 -2.28 22.91 -8.60
N HIS A 101 -1.56 23.92 -9.07
CA HIS A 101 -1.25 25.13 -8.31
C HIS A 101 -1.91 26.37 -8.91
N ASN A 102 -2.67 27.10 -8.09
CA ASN A 102 -3.24 28.38 -8.45
C ASN A 102 -2.33 29.52 -7.97
N PRO A 103 -1.63 30.25 -8.86
CA PRO A 103 -0.74 31.33 -8.47
C PRO A 103 -1.47 32.57 -7.91
N ASP A 104 -2.77 32.74 -8.18
CA ASP A 104 -3.53 33.89 -7.70
C ASP A 104 -3.95 33.73 -6.23
N THR A 105 -4.30 32.50 -5.82
CA THR A 105 -4.67 32.18 -4.43
C THR A 105 -3.52 31.60 -3.61
N ASN A 106 -2.41 31.25 -4.27
CA ASN A 106 -1.28 30.52 -3.70
C ASN A 106 -1.67 29.18 -3.04
N LEU A 107 -2.71 28.51 -3.56
CA LEU A 107 -3.15 27.20 -3.09
C LEU A 107 -2.79 26.11 -4.09
N SER A 108 -2.40 24.94 -3.56
CA SER A 108 -2.10 23.75 -4.33
C SER A 108 -3.03 22.62 -3.92
N TYR A 109 -3.62 21.93 -4.89
CA TYR A 109 -4.50 20.79 -4.66
C TYR A 109 -3.88 19.53 -5.24
N TRP A 110 -4.07 18.39 -4.60
CA TRP A 110 -3.39 17.15 -4.98
C TRP A 110 -4.31 15.92 -5.03
N GLN A 111 -3.92 14.94 -5.83
CA GLN A 111 -4.54 13.62 -5.88
C GLN A 111 -3.52 12.55 -6.27
N ASP A 112 -3.65 11.32 -5.75
CA ASP A 112 -2.89 10.16 -6.25
C ASP A 112 -3.43 9.74 -7.62
N ALA A 113 -2.76 10.21 -8.67
CA ALA A 113 -3.12 9.90 -10.05
C ALA A 113 -2.91 8.41 -10.37
N ARG A 114 -1.92 7.75 -9.77
CA ARG A 114 -1.65 6.33 -10.03
C ARG A 114 -2.78 5.47 -9.50
N GLN A 115 -3.24 5.72 -8.26
CA GLN A 115 -4.37 5.00 -7.69
C GLN A 115 -5.65 5.21 -8.52
N VAL A 116 -6.02 6.46 -8.81
CA VAL A 116 -7.21 6.78 -9.61
C VAL A 116 -7.18 6.07 -10.97
N LEU A 117 -6.01 6.02 -11.63
CA LEU A 117 -5.87 5.38 -12.94
C LEU A 117 -5.95 3.85 -12.89
N ARG A 118 -5.52 3.21 -11.79
CA ARG A 118 -5.59 1.75 -11.61
C ARG A 118 -7.00 1.26 -11.30
N VAL A 119 -7.83 2.12 -10.71
CA VAL A 119 -9.24 1.81 -10.41
C VAL A 119 -10.15 2.09 -11.60
N ALA A 120 -9.77 3.02 -12.48
CA ALA A 120 -10.59 3.47 -13.59
C ALA A 120 -10.97 2.34 -14.57
N LYS A 121 -12.25 2.28 -14.93
CA LYS A 121 -12.76 1.39 -15.99
C LYS A 121 -12.62 2.06 -17.36
N PRO A 122 -12.54 1.28 -18.46
CA PRO A 122 -12.48 1.85 -19.81
C PRO A 122 -13.67 2.77 -20.17
N SER A 123 -14.81 2.58 -19.51
CA SER A 123 -16.03 3.40 -19.68
C SER A 123 -15.97 4.74 -18.96
N ASP A 124 -15.04 4.93 -18.02
CA ASP A 124 -15.02 6.10 -17.15
C ASP A 124 -14.51 7.34 -17.88
N ALA A 125 -14.91 8.51 -17.40
CA ALA A 125 -14.45 9.77 -17.95
C ALA A 125 -12.91 9.87 -17.85
N LYS A 126 -12.25 10.39 -18.90
CA LYS A 126 -10.79 10.51 -18.92
C LYS A 126 -10.20 11.58 -17.97
N GLY A 127 -11.01 12.20 -17.11
CA GLY A 127 -10.56 13.18 -16.14
C GLY A 127 -10.13 12.54 -14.82
N ILE A 128 -9.19 13.17 -14.12
CA ILE A 128 -8.84 12.87 -12.73
C ILE A 128 -9.57 13.90 -11.86
N SER A 129 -10.42 13.44 -10.95
CA SER A 129 -11.04 14.30 -9.93
C SER A 129 -10.02 14.59 -8.83
N ILE A 130 -9.81 15.86 -8.53
CA ILE A 130 -8.92 16.36 -7.48
C ILE A 130 -9.81 17.06 -6.44
N PRO A 131 -10.02 16.42 -5.27
CA PRO A 131 -10.89 16.98 -4.24
C PRO A 131 -10.45 18.36 -3.78
N LYS A 132 -11.40 19.29 -3.62
CA LYS A 132 -11.11 20.62 -3.07
C LYS A 132 -10.64 20.59 -1.62
N SER A 133 -10.90 19.50 -0.91
CA SER A 133 -10.39 19.23 0.45
C SER A 133 -8.91 18.89 0.47
N ASN A 134 -8.34 18.38 -0.63
CA ASN A 134 -6.96 17.93 -0.69
C ASN A 134 -6.01 19.11 -0.94
N VAL A 135 -5.98 20.04 0.01
CA VAL A 135 -5.11 21.22 -0.03
C VAL A 135 -3.73 20.85 0.50
N LEU A 136 -2.70 20.91 -0.36
CA LEU A 136 -1.35 20.46 -0.04
C LEU A 136 -0.75 21.22 1.16
N GLN A 137 -1.01 22.52 1.25
CA GLN A 137 -0.49 23.39 2.31
C GLN A 137 -0.98 23.03 3.72
N THR A 138 -2.12 22.34 3.83
CA THR A 138 -2.72 21.94 5.12
C THR A 138 -2.76 20.43 5.31
N THR A 139 -2.24 19.66 4.34
CA THR A 139 -2.19 18.20 4.40
C THR A 139 -1.07 17.75 5.33
N SER A 140 -1.34 16.79 6.23
CA SER A 140 -0.32 16.20 7.09
C SER A 140 0.54 15.20 6.31
N ALA A 141 1.74 14.90 6.82
CA ALA A 141 2.59 13.87 6.22
C ALA A 141 1.88 12.49 6.21
N GLN A 142 1.14 12.16 7.27
CA GLN A 142 0.39 10.92 7.39
C GLN A 142 -0.63 10.75 6.25
N THR A 143 -1.43 11.79 5.98
CA THR A 143 -2.41 11.76 4.88
C THR A 143 -1.72 11.68 3.52
N LEU A 144 -0.62 12.41 3.32
CA LEU A 144 0.09 12.39 2.04
C LEU A 144 0.74 11.03 1.73
N PHE A 145 1.17 10.32 2.78
CA PHE A 145 1.88 9.04 2.68
C PHE A 145 1.00 7.83 3.10
N GLU A 146 -0.33 7.98 3.10
CA GLU A 146 -1.27 6.91 3.46
C GLU A 146 -1.08 5.65 2.60
N GLY A 147 -0.71 5.83 1.32
CA GLY A 147 -0.36 4.76 0.37
C GLY A 147 0.83 3.89 0.77
N PHE A 148 1.56 4.25 1.82
CA PHE A 148 2.64 3.46 2.42
C PHE A 148 2.32 2.96 3.84
N ALA A 149 1.05 3.02 4.24
CA ALA A 149 0.59 2.68 5.59
C ALA A 149 1.40 3.37 6.69
N VAL A 150 1.75 4.65 6.51
CA VAL A 150 2.44 5.42 7.55
C VAL A 150 1.51 5.57 8.76
N LEU A 151 1.92 4.99 9.89
CA LEU A 151 1.21 5.09 11.17
C LEU A 151 1.91 6.08 12.11
N ASP A 152 1.16 6.67 13.04
CA ASP A 152 1.69 7.42 14.21
C ASP A 152 2.25 6.45 15.26
N GLN A 153 3.12 5.56 14.81
CA GLN A 153 3.77 4.54 15.60
C GLN A 153 5.25 4.58 15.28
N GLU A 154 6.10 4.53 16.31
CA GLU A 154 7.55 4.51 16.11
C GLU A 154 7.99 3.23 15.38
N PHE A 155 9.14 3.32 14.72
CA PHE A 155 9.76 2.16 14.09
C PHE A 155 10.44 1.30 15.16
N MET A 156 9.97 0.07 15.31
CA MET A 156 10.35 -0.82 16.41
C MET A 156 11.61 -1.63 16.10
N SER A 157 12.32 -2.08 17.13
CA SER A 157 13.25 -3.22 17.02
C SER A 157 12.49 -4.51 16.67
N VAL A 158 13.18 -5.55 16.20
CA VAL A 158 12.51 -6.80 15.80
C VAL A 158 11.92 -7.52 17.02
N GLU A 159 12.56 -7.40 18.18
CA GLU A 159 12.09 -7.91 19.46
C GLU A 159 10.81 -7.20 19.92
N GLU A 160 10.74 -5.88 19.77
CA GLU A 160 9.53 -5.10 20.05
C GLU A 160 8.41 -5.43 19.06
N VAL A 161 8.73 -5.66 17.78
CA VAL A 161 7.74 -6.15 16.80
C VAL A 161 7.18 -7.50 17.25
N LEU A 162 8.03 -8.45 17.64
CA LEU A 162 7.59 -9.75 18.13
C LEU A 162 6.68 -9.62 19.36
N ASP A 163 7.08 -8.82 20.35
CA ASP A 163 6.26 -8.52 21.53
C ASP A 163 4.90 -7.91 21.15
N TYR A 164 4.89 -6.98 20.20
CA TYR A 164 3.67 -6.36 19.69
C TYR A 164 2.75 -7.36 18.98
N LEU A 165 3.30 -8.26 18.14
CA LEU A 165 2.55 -9.30 17.46
C LEU A 165 1.89 -10.27 18.46
N ILE A 166 2.60 -10.63 19.54
CA ILE A 166 2.11 -11.52 20.60
C ILE A 166 0.96 -10.86 21.40
N LYS A 167 1.11 -9.58 21.73
CA LYS A 167 0.16 -8.85 22.59
C LYS A 167 -1.06 -8.35 21.85
N THR A 168 -0.96 -8.07 20.56
CA THR A 168 -2.07 -7.53 19.76
C THR A 168 -3.04 -8.63 19.36
N LYS A 169 -4.24 -8.58 19.95
CA LYS A 169 -5.33 -9.55 19.73
C LYS A 169 -6.63 -8.82 19.44
N SER A 170 -7.49 -9.45 18.66
CA SER A 170 -8.87 -9.02 18.48
C SER A 170 -9.59 -8.96 19.84
N GLY A 171 -10.34 -7.87 20.06
CA GLY A 171 -11.15 -7.70 21.27
C GLY A 171 -12.46 -8.51 21.27
N ASN A 172 -12.78 -9.16 20.15
CA ASN A 172 -14.00 -9.96 20.01
C ASN A 172 -13.74 -11.42 20.36
N ALA A 173 -14.43 -11.93 21.38
CA ALA A 173 -14.29 -13.31 21.84
C ALA A 173 -14.70 -14.37 20.80
N SER A 174 -15.57 -14.00 19.85
CA SER A 174 -15.94 -14.86 18.70
C SER A 174 -14.97 -14.75 17.53
N PHE A 175 -13.88 -13.99 17.67
CA PHE A 175 -12.81 -13.86 16.69
C PHE A 175 -11.44 -13.77 17.39
N PRO A 176 -10.99 -14.83 18.08
CA PRO A 176 -9.80 -14.80 18.95
C PRO A 176 -8.47 -14.85 18.17
N VAL A 177 -8.29 -13.96 17.21
CA VAL A 177 -7.11 -13.88 16.33
C VAL A 177 -6.08 -12.90 16.90
N SER A 178 -4.81 -13.29 16.91
CA SER A 178 -3.68 -12.39 17.19
C SER A 178 -2.87 -12.07 15.93
N TYR A 179 -2.11 -10.98 15.97
CA TYR A 179 -1.20 -10.66 14.88
C TYR A 179 -0.10 -11.71 14.71
N LEU A 180 0.36 -12.33 15.81
CA LEU A 180 1.30 -13.45 15.73
C LEU A 180 0.71 -14.64 14.99
N ASN A 181 -0.56 -14.99 15.23
CA ASN A 181 -1.21 -16.08 14.50
C ASN A 181 -1.25 -15.77 13.00
N LEU A 182 -1.68 -14.56 12.63
CA LEU A 182 -1.74 -14.14 11.22
C LEU A 182 -0.36 -14.18 10.55
N PHE A 183 0.68 -13.73 11.25
CA PHE A 183 2.04 -13.76 10.73
C PHE A 183 2.53 -15.19 10.52
N CYS A 184 2.51 -16.02 11.56
CA CYS A 184 3.00 -17.39 11.50
C CYS A 184 2.21 -18.27 10.53
N SER A 185 0.88 -18.20 10.56
CA SER A 185 0.02 -18.98 9.65
C SER A 185 0.08 -18.49 8.20
N GLY A 186 0.51 -17.26 7.97
CA GLY A 186 0.73 -16.69 6.63
C GLY A 186 2.11 -16.99 6.05
N LEU A 187 3.07 -17.52 6.80
CA LEU A 187 4.41 -17.80 6.28
C LEU A 187 4.36 -18.86 5.19
N THR A 188 5.00 -18.58 4.06
CA THR A 188 5.09 -19.51 2.92
C THR A 188 6.42 -19.37 2.20
N ASN A 189 6.67 -20.22 1.20
CA ASN A 189 7.87 -20.20 0.36
C ASN A 189 9.14 -20.29 1.22
N ILE A 190 9.22 -21.33 2.05
CA ILE A 190 10.30 -21.58 3.01
C ILE A 190 10.50 -20.37 3.95
N CYS A 191 9.39 -19.84 4.48
CA CYS A 191 9.36 -18.64 5.31
C CYS A 191 10.06 -17.42 4.67
N ARG A 192 10.01 -17.28 3.34
CA ARG A 192 10.53 -16.10 2.61
C ARG A 192 9.43 -15.19 2.10
N SER A 193 8.17 -15.59 2.24
CA SER A 193 7.02 -14.83 1.81
C SER A 193 5.93 -14.88 2.89
N LEU A 194 5.09 -13.85 2.92
CA LEU A 194 3.91 -13.75 3.75
C LEU A 194 2.68 -13.71 2.83
N TYR A 195 1.80 -14.70 3.00
CA TYR A 195 0.46 -14.71 2.47
C TYR A 195 -0.50 -14.13 3.52
N PHE A 196 -1.43 -13.30 3.06
CA PHE A 196 -2.54 -12.83 3.86
C PHE A 196 -3.83 -12.90 3.05
N GLY A 197 -4.89 -13.40 3.67
CA GLY A 197 -6.23 -13.45 3.11
C GLY A 197 -7.24 -13.72 4.22
N MET A 198 -8.52 -13.53 3.89
CA MET A 198 -9.61 -13.79 4.83
C MET A 198 -9.67 -15.26 5.25
N ASP A 199 -9.28 -16.17 4.36
CA ASP A 199 -9.13 -17.61 4.62
C ASP A 199 -8.19 -17.88 5.80
N VAL A 200 -7.00 -17.27 5.83
CA VAL A 200 -6.05 -17.42 6.95
C VAL A 200 -6.69 -16.95 8.26
N ALA A 201 -7.32 -15.77 8.24
CA ALA A 201 -7.92 -15.18 9.42
C ALA A 201 -9.08 -16.03 9.97
N MET A 202 -9.94 -16.55 9.08
CA MET A 202 -11.05 -17.43 9.44
C MET A 202 -10.55 -18.76 9.99
N THR A 203 -9.59 -19.42 9.32
CA THR A 203 -9.03 -20.69 9.80
C THR A 203 -8.39 -20.54 11.17
N VAL A 204 -7.62 -19.47 11.40
CA VAL A 204 -7.06 -19.19 12.73
C VAL A 204 -8.16 -19.02 13.77
N ALA A 205 -9.19 -18.22 13.48
CA ALA A 205 -10.30 -17.98 14.40
C ALA A 205 -11.05 -19.28 14.77
N GLU A 206 -11.31 -20.14 13.79
CA GLU A 206 -11.97 -21.43 14.00
C GLU A 206 -11.14 -22.36 14.90
N VAL A 207 -9.84 -22.47 14.62
CA VAL A 207 -8.91 -23.31 15.41
C VAL A 207 -8.79 -22.79 16.84
N GLU A 208 -8.65 -21.48 17.03
CA GLU A 208 -8.55 -20.88 18.36
C GLU A 208 -9.83 -21.03 19.18
N LEU A 209 -11.00 -20.86 18.57
CA LEU A 209 -12.29 -21.13 19.24
C LEU A 209 -12.42 -22.61 19.65
N HIS A 210 -11.98 -23.52 18.78
CA HIS A 210 -11.96 -24.96 19.08
C HIS A 210 -11.04 -25.26 20.27
N ASN A 211 -9.81 -24.72 20.27
CA ASN A 211 -8.83 -24.88 21.35
C ASN A 211 -9.34 -24.34 22.69
N GLN A 212 -10.16 -23.29 22.66
CA GLN A 212 -10.77 -22.68 23.84
C GLN A 212 -12.06 -23.38 24.30
N ASN A 213 -12.50 -24.45 23.61
CA ASN A 213 -13.79 -25.11 23.81
C ASN A 213 -14.98 -24.11 23.78
N SER A 214 -14.91 -23.11 22.90
CA SER A 214 -15.95 -22.10 22.78
C SER A 214 -17.24 -22.72 22.25
N PRO A 215 -18.42 -22.41 22.84
CA PRO A 215 -19.71 -22.87 22.32
C PRO A 215 -20.19 -22.03 21.12
N PHE A 216 -19.43 -21.00 20.72
CA PHE A 216 -19.80 -20.06 19.66
C PHE A 216 -18.98 -20.31 18.39
N GLY A 217 -19.60 -20.04 17.23
CA GLY A 217 -18.90 -20.00 15.95
C GLY A 217 -18.14 -18.69 15.74
N VAL A 218 -17.40 -18.63 14.63
CA VAL A 218 -16.68 -17.41 14.25
C VAL A 218 -17.66 -16.27 13.95
N GLY A 219 -17.43 -15.11 14.55
CA GLY A 219 -18.17 -13.89 14.28
C GLY A 219 -17.26 -12.82 13.69
N VAL A 220 -17.57 -12.35 12.49
CA VAL A 220 -16.82 -11.27 11.80
C VAL A 220 -17.76 -10.12 11.50
N GLY A 221 -17.39 -8.92 11.93
CA GLY A 221 -18.01 -7.67 11.53
C GLY A 221 -16.97 -6.59 11.23
N ASP A 222 -17.43 -5.34 11.23
CA ASP A 222 -16.60 -4.18 10.87
C ASP A 222 -15.35 -4.05 11.75
N SER A 223 -15.43 -4.38 13.04
CA SER A 223 -14.28 -4.33 13.95
C SER A 223 -13.19 -5.32 13.56
N GLU A 224 -13.56 -6.52 13.12
CA GLU A 224 -12.61 -7.56 12.72
C GLU A 224 -11.97 -7.23 11.37
N HIS A 225 -12.76 -6.75 10.41
CA HIS A 225 -12.22 -6.23 9.14
C HIS A 225 -11.19 -5.12 9.38
N LYS A 226 -11.50 -4.19 10.30
CA LYS A 226 -10.59 -3.10 10.63
C LYS A 226 -9.32 -3.61 11.35
N PHE A 227 -9.46 -4.53 12.30
CA PHE A 227 -8.35 -5.20 12.97
C PHE A 227 -7.40 -5.89 11.98
N LEU A 228 -7.96 -6.60 10.99
CA LEU A 228 -7.22 -7.27 9.93
C LEU A 228 -6.54 -6.28 8.99
N PHE A 229 -7.20 -5.19 8.62
CA PHE A 229 -6.58 -4.15 7.81
C PHE A 229 -5.46 -3.41 8.55
N ASP A 230 -5.61 -3.19 9.86
CA ASP A 230 -4.57 -2.61 10.70
C ASP A 230 -3.36 -3.54 10.87
N TYR A 231 -3.55 -4.86 10.81
CA TYR A 231 -2.46 -5.83 10.71
C TYR A 231 -1.62 -5.61 9.44
N ILE A 232 -2.29 -5.47 8.28
CA ILE A 232 -1.59 -5.18 7.01
C ILE A 232 -0.80 -3.88 7.12
N LYS A 233 -1.42 -2.82 7.67
CA LYS A 233 -0.73 -1.53 7.88
C LYS A 233 0.49 -1.70 8.77
N PHE A 234 0.39 -2.45 9.87
CA PHE A 234 1.50 -2.71 10.76
C PHE A 234 2.67 -3.41 10.06
N ILE A 235 2.39 -4.47 9.28
CA ILE A 235 3.40 -5.21 8.51
C ILE A 235 4.13 -4.30 7.51
N VAL A 236 3.39 -3.44 6.80
CA VAL A 236 3.95 -2.47 5.84
C VAL A 236 4.75 -1.38 6.56
N HIS A 237 4.19 -0.84 7.65
CA HIS A 237 4.78 0.25 8.42
C HIS A 237 6.13 -0.15 9.01
N GLN A 238 6.19 -1.33 9.64
CA GLN A 238 7.40 -1.91 10.26
C GLN A 238 8.36 -2.55 9.25
N ARG A 239 8.03 -2.51 7.95
CA ARG A 239 8.80 -3.08 6.84
C ARG A 239 9.11 -4.55 7.03
N ILE A 240 8.10 -5.34 7.41
CA ILE A 240 8.23 -6.78 7.59
C ILE A 240 8.11 -7.52 6.24
N ALA A 241 7.23 -7.06 5.36
CA ALA A 241 7.05 -7.60 4.01
C ALA A 241 6.90 -6.48 2.97
N ASP A 242 7.33 -6.74 1.73
CA ASP A 242 7.21 -5.79 0.61
C ASP A 242 5.82 -5.90 -0.04
N VAL A 243 4.81 -5.36 0.65
CA VAL A 243 3.41 -5.34 0.19
C VAL A 243 3.15 -4.07 -0.64
N ASP A 244 2.52 -4.20 -1.82
CA ASP A 244 1.97 -3.04 -2.56
C ASP A 244 0.71 -2.55 -1.84
N PHE A 245 0.90 -1.73 -0.80
CA PHE A 245 -0.20 -1.26 0.03
C PHE A 245 -1.21 -0.40 -0.74
N SER A 246 -0.80 0.26 -1.83
CA SER A 246 -1.74 0.97 -2.70
C SER A 246 -2.75 0.03 -3.34
N ASP A 247 -2.35 -1.20 -3.67
CA ASP A 247 -3.28 -2.22 -4.18
C ASP A 247 -4.24 -2.69 -3.09
N CYS A 248 -3.76 -2.87 -1.85
CA CYS A 248 -4.62 -3.16 -0.71
C CYS A 248 -5.63 -2.04 -0.44
N MET A 249 -5.25 -0.77 -0.63
CA MET A 249 -6.17 0.35 -0.50
C MET A 249 -7.29 0.32 -1.54
N ILE A 250 -7.04 -0.18 -2.75
CA ILE A 250 -8.07 -0.33 -3.78
C ILE A 250 -9.12 -1.33 -3.33
N ASP A 251 -8.71 -2.50 -2.84
CA ASP A 251 -9.66 -3.48 -2.32
C ASP A 251 -10.47 -2.90 -1.15
N TRP A 252 -9.79 -2.22 -0.23
CA TRP A 252 -10.42 -1.69 0.98
C TRP A 252 -11.38 -0.52 0.73
N TYR A 253 -10.94 0.53 0.04
CA TYR A 253 -11.70 1.77 -0.13
C TYR A 253 -12.60 1.76 -1.38
N ASP A 254 -12.12 1.19 -2.49
CA ASP A 254 -12.83 1.26 -3.77
C ASP A 254 -13.75 0.05 -4.00
N ARG A 255 -13.43 -1.11 -3.42
CA ARG A 255 -14.22 -2.34 -3.56
C ARG A 255 -14.97 -2.77 -2.30
N GLU A 256 -14.70 -2.12 -1.16
CA GLU A 256 -15.26 -2.50 0.14
C GLU A 256 -15.00 -3.98 0.48
N MET A 257 -13.79 -4.46 0.17
CA MET A 257 -13.36 -5.85 0.34
C MET A 257 -12.11 -5.95 1.23
N GLN A 258 -11.98 -7.07 1.95
CA GLN A 258 -10.75 -7.39 2.66
C GLN A 258 -9.62 -7.65 1.64
N PRO A 259 -8.48 -6.94 1.71
CA PRO A 259 -7.37 -7.20 0.81
C PRO A 259 -6.77 -8.57 1.02
N SER A 260 -6.17 -9.12 -0.04
CA SER A 260 -5.33 -10.32 0.04
C SER A 260 -4.03 -10.08 -0.71
N PHE A 261 -2.93 -10.68 -0.25
CA PHE A 261 -1.64 -10.55 -0.93
C PHE A 261 -0.74 -11.76 -0.65
N MET A 262 0.26 -11.92 -1.51
CA MET A 262 1.45 -12.73 -1.22
C MET A 262 2.68 -11.89 -1.51
N ALA A 263 3.46 -11.55 -0.47
CA ALA A 263 4.58 -10.62 -0.55
C ALA A 263 5.87 -11.25 -0.03
N PRO A 264 7.05 -10.94 -0.58
CA PRO A 264 8.30 -11.39 -0.02
C PRO A 264 8.57 -10.69 1.33
N LEU A 265 9.17 -11.42 2.27
CA LEU A 265 9.68 -10.86 3.50
C LEU A 265 10.95 -10.03 3.23
N THR A 266 11.05 -8.90 3.90
CA THR A 266 12.27 -8.10 3.94
C THR A 266 13.36 -8.80 4.76
N SER A 267 14.54 -8.20 4.90
CA SER A 267 15.54 -8.69 5.87
C SER A 267 14.99 -8.71 7.30
N ARG A 268 14.22 -7.68 7.69
CA ARG A 268 13.58 -7.58 9.01
C ARG A 268 12.52 -8.65 9.23
N GLY A 269 11.72 -8.96 8.21
CA GLY A 269 10.74 -10.05 8.31
C GLY A 269 11.39 -11.42 8.51
N LYS A 270 12.54 -11.67 7.85
CA LYS A 270 13.31 -12.90 8.04
C LYS A 270 14.01 -12.94 9.41
N GLU A 271 14.47 -11.80 9.89
CA GLU A 271 14.99 -11.66 11.25
C GLU A 271 13.89 -11.97 12.27
N LEU A 272 12.68 -11.43 12.10
CA LEU A 272 11.52 -11.75 12.93
C LEU A 272 11.21 -13.25 12.98
N VAL A 273 11.26 -13.95 11.83
CA VAL A 273 11.13 -15.42 11.78
C VAL A 273 12.17 -16.11 12.67
N ARG A 274 13.44 -15.67 12.63
CA ARG A 274 14.49 -16.19 13.52
C ARG A 274 14.21 -15.90 15.00
N HIS A 275 13.76 -14.70 15.35
CA HIS A 275 13.44 -14.36 16.74
C HIS A 275 12.28 -15.21 17.29
N ILE A 276 11.30 -15.56 16.44
CA ILE A 276 10.23 -16.48 16.83
C ILE A 276 10.79 -17.88 17.10
N ASP A 277 11.66 -18.40 16.23
CA ASP A 277 12.32 -19.70 16.42
C ASP A 277 13.21 -19.73 17.68
N GLU A 278 13.97 -18.66 17.93
CA GLU A 278 14.80 -18.52 19.14
C GLU A 278 13.95 -18.47 20.42
N LEU A 279 12.84 -17.73 20.40
CA LEU A 279 11.88 -17.68 21.52
C LEU A 279 11.25 -19.05 21.77
N GLU A 280 10.80 -19.72 20.72
CA GLU A 280 10.24 -21.07 20.78
C GLU A 280 11.25 -22.06 21.39
N GLY A 281 12.49 -22.09 20.86
CA GLY A 281 13.55 -22.97 21.35
C GLY A 281 13.89 -22.72 22.82
N LYS A 282 13.92 -21.45 23.24
CA LYS A 282 14.09 -21.08 24.65
C LYS A 282 12.94 -21.63 25.52
N LEU A 283 11.68 -21.41 25.12
CA LEU A 283 10.52 -21.88 25.87
C LEU A 283 10.47 -23.41 25.97
N LYS A 284 10.86 -24.14 24.91
CA LYS A 284 11.01 -25.60 24.91
C LYS A 284 12.10 -26.04 25.90
N SER A 285 13.28 -25.41 25.85
CA SER A 285 14.41 -25.74 26.74
C SER A 285 14.12 -25.49 28.22
N GLU A 286 13.28 -24.49 28.52
CA GLU A 286 12.82 -24.17 29.87
C GLU A 286 11.63 -25.05 30.32
N GLY A 287 11.14 -25.96 29.47
CA GLY A 287 9.98 -26.82 29.74
C GLY A 287 8.66 -26.06 29.87
N LYS A 288 8.58 -24.84 29.33
CA LYS A 288 7.36 -24.01 29.37
C LYS A 288 6.36 -24.38 28.29
N ILE A 289 6.83 -24.96 27.19
CA ILE A 289 6.02 -25.55 26.12
C ILE A 289 6.59 -26.92 25.76
N GLU A 290 5.76 -27.78 25.18
CA GLU A 290 6.16 -29.12 24.76
C GLU A 290 7.17 -29.09 23.61
N ASP A 291 8.10 -30.05 23.61
CA ASP A 291 8.95 -30.30 22.45
C ASP A 291 8.17 -31.10 21.40
N THR A 292 7.79 -30.41 20.34
CA THR A 292 6.99 -30.93 19.24
C THR A 292 7.82 -31.50 18.08
N GLY A 293 9.14 -31.67 18.25
CA GLY A 293 10.04 -32.16 17.21
C GLY A 293 10.16 -31.18 16.03
N TYR A 294 9.77 -31.62 14.82
CA TYR A 294 9.89 -30.83 13.58
C TYR A 294 8.76 -29.81 13.34
N LEU A 295 7.82 -29.69 14.29
CA LEU A 295 6.77 -28.67 14.24
C LEU A 295 7.30 -27.40 14.92
N HIS A 296 7.30 -26.30 14.17
CA HIS A 296 7.78 -24.99 14.61
C HIS A 296 6.68 -23.93 14.47
N ALA A 297 6.70 -22.91 15.33
CA ALA A 297 5.73 -21.82 15.28
C ALA A 297 5.87 -20.99 14.00
N ALA A 298 7.11 -20.69 13.58
CA ALA A 298 7.40 -20.01 12.32
C ALA A 298 7.86 -21.03 11.26
N GLN A 299 6.90 -21.66 10.59
CA GLN A 299 7.12 -22.72 9.61
C GLN A 299 6.42 -22.43 8.29
N GLU A 300 6.90 -23.04 7.21
CA GLU A 300 6.28 -22.90 5.89
C GLU A 300 4.88 -23.53 5.84
N GLY A 301 3.90 -22.71 5.51
CA GLY A 301 2.60 -23.12 4.97
C GLY A 301 2.64 -23.21 3.44
N PHE A 302 1.90 -24.17 2.89
CA PHE A 302 1.76 -24.33 1.45
C PHE A 302 0.56 -23.54 0.92
N VAL A 303 0.78 -22.75 -0.12
CA VAL A 303 -0.27 -22.06 -0.86
C VAL A 303 -0.49 -22.79 -2.19
N GLN A 304 -1.74 -23.12 -2.50
CA GLN A 304 -2.10 -23.79 -3.76
C GLN A 304 -3.18 -23.02 -4.51
N LEU A 305 -3.04 -22.97 -5.84
CA LEU A 305 -4.11 -22.51 -6.72
C LEU A 305 -5.16 -23.62 -6.89
N LEU A 306 -6.41 -23.33 -6.55
CA LEU A 306 -7.53 -24.26 -6.70
C LEU A 306 -8.10 -24.18 -8.12
N PHE A 307 -8.06 -25.29 -8.87
CA PHE A 307 -8.69 -25.37 -10.20
C PHE A 307 -10.17 -25.71 -10.10
N THR A 308 -11.04 -24.78 -10.46
CA THR A 308 -12.48 -25.05 -10.59
C THR A 308 -12.81 -25.70 -11.95
N PRO A 309 -13.99 -26.33 -12.11
CA PRO A 309 -14.40 -26.91 -13.39
C PRO A 309 -14.34 -25.92 -14.57
N SER A 310 -14.67 -24.64 -14.32
CA SER A 310 -14.56 -23.58 -15.33
C SER A 310 -13.11 -23.39 -15.78
N GLU A 311 -12.15 -23.41 -14.85
CA GLU A 311 -10.74 -23.16 -15.16
C GLU A 311 -10.11 -24.29 -15.95
N ILE A 312 -10.52 -25.53 -15.66
CA ILE A 312 -10.16 -26.70 -16.45
C ILE A 312 -10.67 -26.53 -17.89
N GLN A 313 -11.93 -26.11 -18.08
CA GLN A 313 -12.49 -25.85 -19.41
C GLN A 313 -11.80 -24.69 -20.14
N ARG A 314 -11.33 -23.66 -19.42
CA ARG A 314 -10.56 -22.55 -20.03
C ARG A 314 -9.27 -23.03 -20.68
N ILE A 315 -8.66 -24.12 -20.23
CA ILE A 315 -7.45 -24.67 -20.87
C ILE A 315 -7.76 -25.09 -22.32
N GLU A 316 -8.88 -25.79 -22.53
CA GLU A 316 -9.30 -26.20 -23.88
C GLU A 316 -9.62 -24.99 -24.75
N LEU A 317 -10.33 -23.99 -24.21
CA LEU A 317 -10.62 -22.76 -24.93
C LEU A 317 -9.32 -22.01 -25.30
N THR A 318 -8.36 -21.94 -24.39
CA THR A 318 -7.05 -21.31 -24.63
C THR A 318 -6.32 -21.99 -25.79
N ASN A 319 -6.31 -23.32 -25.81
CA ASN A 319 -5.73 -24.11 -26.91
C ASN A 319 -6.41 -23.81 -28.25
N LYS A 320 -7.76 -23.71 -28.26
CA LYS A 320 -8.52 -23.36 -29.47
C LYS A 320 -8.17 -21.97 -29.98
N VAL A 321 -8.13 -20.97 -29.10
CA VAL A 321 -7.73 -19.59 -29.44
C VAL A 321 -6.32 -19.55 -30.03
N GLN A 322 -5.37 -20.23 -29.39
CA GLN A 322 -3.99 -20.30 -29.86
C GLN A 322 -3.90 -20.94 -31.26
N ASN A 323 -4.58 -22.07 -31.47
CA ASN A 323 -4.58 -22.77 -32.75
C ASN A 323 -5.19 -21.92 -33.87
N GLU A 324 -6.30 -21.22 -33.61
CA GLU A 324 -6.91 -20.35 -34.62
C GLU A 324 -6.08 -19.09 -34.90
N TYR A 325 -5.42 -18.51 -33.90
CA TYR A 325 -4.51 -17.39 -34.10
C TYR A 325 -3.33 -17.79 -35.00
N LEU A 326 -2.71 -18.94 -34.72
CA LEU A 326 -1.55 -19.44 -35.47
C LEU A 326 -1.86 -19.85 -36.92
N LYS A 327 -3.12 -20.12 -37.27
CA LYS A 327 -3.53 -20.35 -38.67
C LYS A 327 -3.53 -19.06 -39.51
N ASN A 328 -3.66 -17.90 -38.85
CA ASN A 328 -3.81 -16.60 -39.48
C ASN A 328 -2.57 -15.70 -39.34
N ALA A 329 -1.50 -16.19 -38.70
CA ALA A 329 -0.23 -15.50 -38.47
C ALA A 329 0.85 -15.98 -39.46
#